data_AF-A0A969KWA9-F1
#
_entry.id   AF-A0A969KWA9-F1
#
_cell.length_a   1.000
_cell.length_b   1.000
_cell.length_c   1.000
_cell.angle_alpha   90.00
_cell.angle_beta   90.00
_cell.angle_gamma   90.00
#
_symmetry.space_group_name_H-M   'P 1'
#
loop_
_entity.id
_entity.type
_entity.pdbx_description
1 polymer ?
#
loop_
_entity_poly.entity_id
_entity_poly.type
_entity_poly.pdbx_seq_one_letter_code
_entity_poly.pdbx_strand_id
1 'polypeptide(L)'
;MNEDVKRILLLAANPKNTHPLRLDKEVKAIEGGLMLAKERELFIFKHKWAVDPTDVQRAMLEFEPHIVHFSGHGEGIEGLIFESNEGDYGQLVSADALAGLFELFADQVECVILNACYSEIQAEAINRHISYVIGMNQSDWDKAAIAFSVGFYDALGARRPIELPIAWVVIQFS
;
A
#
# COMPACT_ATOMS: atom_id res chain seq x y z
N MET A 1 -20.39 17.24 -13.90
CA MET A 1 -20.05 16.43 -12.74
C MET A 1 -18.54 16.40 -12.71
N ASN A 2 -17.90 16.98 -11.68
CA ASN A 2 -16.47 16.75 -11.50
C ASN A 2 -16.34 15.26 -11.21
N GLU A 3 -15.62 14.53 -12.05
CA GLU A 3 -15.24 13.17 -11.68
C GLU A 3 -14.17 13.29 -10.59
N ASP A 4 -14.40 12.63 -9.46
CA ASP A 4 -13.54 12.79 -8.29
C ASP A 4 -12.14 12.23 -8.57
N VAL A 5 -11.17 13.14 -8.64
CA VAL A 5 -9.76 12.81 -8.86
C VAL A 5 -9.24 11.96 -7.71
N LYS A 6 -8.74 10.76 -8.02
CA LYS A 6 -8.19 9.80 -7.06
C LYS A 6 -6.70 10.05 -6.85
N ARG A 7 -6.39 10.62 -5.68
CA ARG A 7 -5.04 10.73 -5.10
C ARG A 7 -4.57 9.37 -4.54
N ILE A 8 -3.47 8.86 -5.07
CA ILE A 8 -2.85 7.57 -4.73
C ILE A 8 -1.46 7.84 -4.17
N LEU A 9 -1.21 7.39 -2.93
CA LEU A 9 0.09 7.50 -2.27
C LEU A 9 0.71 6.12 -2.09
N LEU A 10 1.86 5.90 -2.71
CA LEU A 10 2.70 4.72 -2.46
C LEU A 10 3.81 5.04 -1.45
N LEU A 11 3.92 4.22 -0.42
CA LEU A 11 4.86 4.30 0.67
C LEU A 11 5.80 3.08 0.58
N ALA A 12 7.06 3.32 0.24
CA ALA A 12 8.06 2.27 0.03
C ALA A 12 9.10 2.27 1.17
N ALA A 13 9.20 1.16 1.89
CA ALA A 13 10.20 0.95 2.94
C ALA A 13 11.10 -0.24 2.56
N ASN A 14 12.43 -0.05 2.58
CA ASN A 14 13.39 -1.08 2.21
C ASN A 14 14.68 -0.95 3.06
N PRO A 15 14.58 -1.19 4.39
CA PRO A 15 15.68 -0.90 5.30
C PRO A 15 16.91 -1.74 4.99
N LYS A 16 18.11 -1.18 5.16
CA LYS A 16 19.34 -1.83 4.68
C LYS A 16 19.69 -3.13 5.41
N ASN A 17 19.13 -3.35 6.60
CA ASN A 17 19.29 -4.60 7.36
C ASN A 17 18.29 -5.70 6.96
N THR A 18 17.49 -5.51 5.91
CA THR A 18 16.53 -6.47 5.38
C THR A 18 16.92 -7.00 4.00
N HIS A 19 16.20 -7.99 3.49
CA HIS A 19 16.43 -8.51 2.13
C HIS A 19 15.97 -7.49 1.08
N PRO A 20 16.84 -7.01 0.16
CA PRO A 20 16.45 -5.94 -0.75
C PRO A 20 15.26 -6.31 -1.66
N LEU A 21 14.18 -5.53 -1.56
CA LEU A 21 13.02 -5.66 -2.44
C LEU A 21 13.17 -4.85 -3.73
N ARG A 22 12.48 -5.28 -4.80
CA ARG A 22 12.46 -4.60 -6.12
C ARG A 22 11.33 -3.59 -6.22
N LEU A 23 11.20 -2.75 -5.20
CA LEU A 23 10.17 -1.71 -5.10
C LEU A 23 10.20 -0.74 -6.29
N ASP A 24 11.38 -0.53 -6.89
CA ASP A 24 11.56 0.27 -8.12
C ASP A 24 10.74 -0.26 -9.31
N LYS A 25 10.64 -1.59 -9.42
CA LYS A 25 9.87 -2.23 -10.48
C LYS A 25 8.38 -2.10 -10.25
N GLU A 26 7.95 -2.24 -9.00
CA GLU A 26 6.56 -2.06 -8.63
C GLU A 26 6.07 -0.66 -8.98
N VAL A 27 6.76 0.38 -8.48
CA VAL A 27 6.39 1.78 -8.71
C VAL A 27 6.29 2.08 -10.21
N LYS A 28 7.28 1.65 -11.00
CA LYS A 28 7.28 1.85 -12.46
C LYS A 28 6.12 1.13 -13.14
N ALA A 29 5.77 -0.06 -12.68
CA ALA A 29 4.69 -0.84 -13.27
C ALA A 29 3.32 -0.20 -12.97
N ILE A 30 3.11 0.27 -11.74
CA ILE A 30 1.90 1.00 -11.33
C ILE A 30 1.76 2.31 -12.13
N GLU A 31 2.82 3.11 -12.18
CA GLU A 31 2.82 4.37 -12.92
C GLU A 31 2.54 4.14 -14.41
N GLY A 32 3.13 3.10 -15.00
CA GLY A 32 2.86 2.69 -16.38
C GLY A 32 1.39 2.32 -16.62
N GLY A 33 0.79 1.51 -15.74
CA GLY A 33 -0.62 1.11 -15.83
C GLY A 33 -1.56 2.32 -15.75
N LEU A 34 -1.34 3.21 -14.78
CA LEU A 34 -2.12 4.44 -14.62
C LEU A 34 -1.98 5.39 -15.82
N MET A 35 -0.78 5.49 -16.41
CA MET A 35 -0.55 6.32 -17.60
C MET A 35 -1.21 5.79 -18.88
N LEU A 36 -1.43 4.47 -18.96
CA LEU A 36 -2.14 3.82 -20.07
C LEU A 36 -3.66 3.85 -19.89
N ALA A 37 -4.16 4.22 -18.71
CA ALA A 37 -5.58 4.35 -18.44
C ALA A 37 -6.24 5.39 -19.36
N LYS A 38 -7.48 5.09 -19.76
CA LYS A 38 -8.26 5.95 -20.68
C LYS A 38 -8.49 7.35 -20.12
N GLU A 39 -8.67 7.45 -18.80
CA GLU A 39 -8.96 8.67 -18.04
C GLU A 39 -7.85 8.93 -17.02
N ARG A 40 -6.59 8.80 -17.46
CA ARG A 40 -5.39 8.96 -16.60
C ARG A 40 -5.36 10.27 -15.81
N GLU A 41 -6.01 11.32 -16.30
CA GLU A 41 -6.16 12.61 -15.63
C GLU A 41 -6.96 12.56 -14.31
N LEU A 42 -7.72 11.49 -14.09
CA LEU A 42 -8.44 11.24 -12.84
C LEU A 42 -7.54 10.66 -11.76
N PHE A 43 -6.28 10.35 -12.05
CA PHE A 43 -5.35 9.74 -11.11
C PHE A 43 -4.18 10.66 -10.83
N ILE A 44 -3.95 10.98 -9.55
CA ILE A 44 -2.73 11.65 -9.10
C ILE A 44 -1.94 10.63 -8.31
N PHE A 45 -0.82 10.17 -8.87
CA PHE A 45 0.06 9.21 -8.24
C PHE A 45 1.28 9.91 -7.63
N LYS A 46 1.56 9.64 -6.35
CA LYS A 46 2.81 10.02 -5.69
C LYS A 46 3.40 8.82 -4.98
N HIS A 47 4.72 8.76 -4.92
CA HIS A 47 5.44 7.76 -4.14
C HIS A 47 6.45 8.42 -3.19
N LYS A 48 6.60 7.87 -2.00
CA LYS A 48 7.61 8.23 -0.99
C LYS A 48 8.46 7.01 -0.70
N TRP A 49 9.75 7.23 -0.56
CA TRP A 49 10.78 6.20 -0.40
C TRP A 49 11.44 6.31 0.95
N ALA A 50 11.96 5.18 1.44
CA ALA A 50 12.65 5.11 2.73
C ALA A 50 11.81 5.75 3.85
N VAL A 51 10.53 5.38 3.89
CA VAL A 51 9.58 6.01 4.81
C VAL A 51 9.73 5.48 6.22
N ASP A 52 9.87 6.39 7.17
CA ASP A 52 9.65 6.15 8.59
C ASP A 52 8.18 6.48 8.98
N PRO A 53 7.70 6.08 10.18
CA PRO A 53 6.32 6.35 10.60
C PRO A 53 5.93 7.84 10.63
N THR A 54 6.88 8.74 10.92
CA THR A 54 6.66 10.19 10.92
C THR A 54 6.47 10.71 9.50
N ASP A 55 7.29 10.23 8.56
CA ASP A 55 7.17 10.56 7.14
C ASP A 55 5.85 10.09 6.55
N VAL A 56 5.36 8.91 6.96
CA VAL A 56 4.02 8.42 6.58
C VAL A 56 2.96 9.41 7.03
N GLN A 57 2.93 9.76 8.33
CA GLN A 57 1.91 10.66 8.86
C GLN A 57 1.92 12.02 8.15
N ARG A 58 3.11 12.60 7.92
CA ARG A 58 3.26 13.86 7.18
C ARG A 58 2.78 13.76 5.75
N ALA A 59 3.16 12.68 5.04
CA ALA A 59 2.73 12.47 3.67
C ALA A 59 1.20 12.31 3.56
N MET A 60 0.57 11.64 4.53
CA MET A 60 -0.88 11.49 4.60
C MET A 60 -1.58 12.84 4.80
N LEU A 61 -1.06 13.70 5.69
CA LEU A 61 -1.59 15.04 5.95
C LEU A 61 -1.40 16.00 4.76
N GLU A 62 -0.24 15.97 4.11
CA GLU A 62 0.08 16.90 3.02
C GLU A 62 -0.59 16.54 1.69
N PHE A 63 -0.70 15.24 1.42
CA PHE A 63 -1.19 14.76 0.13
C PHE A 63 -2.67 14.39 0.16
N GLU A 64 -3.21 14.10 1.34
CA GLU A 64 -4.59 13.67 1.55
C GLU A 64 -5.02 12.53 0.60
N PRO A 65 -4.32 11.38 0.59
CA PRO A 65 -4.62 10.28 -0.32
C PRO A 65 -6.00 9.66 -0.08
N HIS A 66 -6.64 9.20 -1.16
CA HIS A 66 -7.80 8.31 -1.10
C HIS A 66 -7.37 6.84 -1.12
N ILE A 67 -6.25 6.53 -1.78
CA ILE A 67 -5.66 5.20 -1.80
C ILE A 67 -4.25 5.26 -1.23
N VAL A 68 -3.97 4.40 -0.25
CA VAL A 68 -2.63 4.25 0.33
C VAL A 68 -2.11 2.86 0.00
N HIS A 69 -0.92 2.80 -0.58
CA HIS A 69 -0.24 1.57 -0.93
C HIS A 69 1.06 1.49 -0.15
N PHE A 70 1.16 0.57 0.79
CA PHE A 70 2.43 0.25 1.44
C PHE A 70 3.11 -0.90 0.70
N SER A 71 4.39 -0.74 0.38
CA SER A 71 5.23 -1.79 -0.16
C SER A 71 6.53 -1.91 0.64
N GLY A 72 6.78 -3.11 1.16
CA GLY A 72 7.89 -3.34 2.07
C GLY A 72 7.83 -4.71 2.71
N HIS A 73 8.51 -4.85 3.84
CA HIS A 73 8.56 -6.10 4.59
C HIS A 73 7.44 -6.20 5.63
N GLY A 74 7.02 -7.43 5.90
CA GLY A 74 6.11 -7.77 7.00
C GLY A 74 6.60 -9.02 7.71
N GLU A 75 6.35 -9.07 9.02
CA GLU A 75 6.78 -10.12 9.95
C GLU A 75 5.55 -10.75 10.64
N GLY A 76 4.47 -10.93 9.87
CA GLY A 76 3.23 -11.53 10.37
C GLY A 76 2.68 -10.76 11.56
N ILE A 77 2.54 -11.43 12.71
CA ILE A 77 1.96 -10.82 13.93
C ILE A 77 2.77 -9.62 14.46
N GLU A 78 4.08 -9.59 14.20
CA GLU A 78 4.96 -8.54 14.74
C GLU A 78 4.73 -7.19 14.06
N GLY A 79 4.26 -7.17 12.81
CA GLY A 79 3.96 -5.93 12.11
C GLY A 79 4.56 -5.80 10.72
N LEU A 80 4.53 -4.56 10.23
CA LEU A 80 5.23 -4.12 9.02
C LEU A 80 6.54 -3.45 9.41
N ILE A 81 7.55 -3.56 8.55
CA ILE A 81 8.86 -2.95 8.79
C ILE A 81 8.96 -1.63 8.01
N PHE A 82 9.14 -0.54 8.73
CA PHE A 82 9.41 0.81 8.22
C PHE A 82 10.89 1.15 8.39
N GLU A 83 11.37 2.24 7.78
CA GLU A 83 12.68 2.78 8.14
C GLU A 83 12.65 3.33 9.58
N SER A 84 13.80 3.28 10.24
CA SER A 84 14.04 3.95 11.52
C SER A 84 14.55 5.38 11.29
N ASN A 85 14.16 6.30 12.18
CA ASN A 85 14.72 7.66 12.23
C ASN A 85 16.21 7.65 12.66
N GLU A 86 16.66 6.58 13.29
CA GLU A 86 18.03 6.39 13.79
C GLU A 86 18.69 5.20 13.09
N GLY A 87 19.55 5.50 12.12
CA GLY A 87 20.39 4.52 11.42
C GLY A 87 19.73 3.84 10.22
N ASP A 88 20.43 2.85 9.66
CA ASP A 88 20.04 2.13 8.45
C ASP A 88 19.17 0.88 8.74
N TYR A 89 18.46 0.88 9.87
CA TYR A 89 17.73 -0.28 10.39
C TYR A 89 16.22 -0.13 10.23
N GLY A 90 15.54 -1.26 10.06
CA GLY A 90 14.09 -1.33 10.08
C GLY A 90 13.50 -1.22 11.48
N GLN A 91 12.35 -0.54 11.58
CA GLN A 91 11.50 -0.47 12.77
C GLN A 91 10.20 -1.23 12.52
N LEU A 92 9.83 -2.12 13.44
CA LEU A 92 8.53 -2.80 13.42
C LEU A 92 7.41 -1.86 13.87
N VAL A 93 6.32 -1.89 13.11
CA VAL A 93 5.08 -1.16 13.40
C VAL A 93 3.94 -2.17 13.48
N SER A 94 3.35 -2.27 14.68
CA SER A 94 2.31 -3.26 14.98
C SER A 94 0.99 -2.96 14.26
N ALA A 95 0.13 -3.99 14.19
CA ALA A 95 -1.22 -3.87 13.63
C ALA A 95 -2.07 -2.79 14.34
N ASP A 96 -1.96 -2.68 15.67
CA ASP A 96 -2.69 -1.66 16.43
C ASP A 96 -2.16 -0.24 16.16
N ALA A 97 -0.85 -0.07 15.99
CA ALA A 97 -0.27 1.22 15.63
C ALA A 97 -0.74 1.67 14.23
N LEU A 98 -0.77 0.74 13.27
CA LEU A 98 -1.31 1.00 11.93
C LEU A 98 -2.80 1.32 11.97
N ALA A 99 -3.60 0.56 12.72
CA ALA A 99 -5.02 0.83 12.87
C ALA A 99 -5.29 2.22 13.47
N GLY A 100 -4.57 2.58 14.54
CA GLY A 100 -4.68 3.90 15.15
C GLY A 100 -4.23 5.03 14.21
N LEU A 101 -3.23 4.80 13.35
CA LEU A 101 -2.87 5.77 12.31
C LEU A 101 -4.02 5.96 11.32
N PHE A 102 -4.57 4.88 10.76
CA PHE A 102 -5.61 4.95 9.74
C PHE A 102 -6.98 5.41 10.27
N GLU A 103 -7.26 5.20 11.56
CA GLU A 103 -8.42 5.78 12.24
C GLU A 103 -8.45 7.30 12.09
N LEU A 104 -7.31 7.98 12.19
CA LEU A 104 -7.20 9.43 12.04
C LEU A 104 -7.54 9.94 10.63
N PHE A 105 -7.53 9.05 9.62
CA PHE A 105 -7.77 9.38 8.22
C PHE A 105 -8.99 8.63 7.64
N ALA A 106 -9.86 8.09 8.50
CA ALA A 106 -11.00 7.27 8.08
C ALA A 106 -12.01 8.00 7.17
N ASP A 107 -12.13 9.33 7.32
CA ASP A 107 -13.01 10.15 6.48
C ASP A 107 -12.41 10.47 5.09
N GLN A 108 -11.15 10.10 4.87
CA GLN A 108 -10.38 10.48 3.67
C GLN A 108 -9.90 9.27 2.87
N VAL A 109 -9.34 8.26 3.56
CA VAL A 109 -8.79 7.07 2.93
C VAL A 109 -9.92 6.08 2.65
N GLU A 110 -10.07 5.73 1.38
CA GLU A 110 -11.06 4.76 0.92
C GLU A 110 -10.48 3.35 0.87
N CYS A 111 -9.20 3.24 0.48
CA CYS A 111 -8.54 1.96 0.24
C CYS A 111 -7.10 1.93 0.76
N VAL A 112 -6.73 0.84 1.41
CA VAL A 112 -5.37 0.53 1.84
C VAL A 112 -4.90 -0.78 1.22
N ILE A 113 -3.70 -0.78 0.64
CA ILE A 113 -3.04 -1.97 0.09
C ILE A 113 -1.77 -2.20 0.89
N LEU A 114 -1.65 -3.36 1.52
CA LEU A 114 -0.48 -3.77 2.28
C LEU A 114 0.28 -4.84 1.51
N ASN A 115 1.14 -4.39 0.60
CA ASN A 115 2.03 -5.25 -0.15
C ASN A 115 3.28 -5.61 0.68
N ALA A 116 3.07 -6.49 1.64
CA ALA A 116 4.08 -6.98 2.57
C ALA A 116 3.72 -8.39 3.03
N CYS A 117 4.73 -9.24 3.23
CA CYS A 117 4.51 -10.63 3.65
C CYS A 117 3.66 -10.71 4.92
N TYR A 118 2.66 -11.60 4.92
CA TYR A 118 1.80 -11.88 6.07
C TYR A 118 1.11 -10.64 6.67
N SER A 119 0.75 -9.66 5.84
CA SER A 119 0.07 -8.43 6.25
C SER A 119 -1.42 -8.58 6.61
N GLU A 120 -1.93 -9.82 6.69
CA GLU A 120 -3.34 -10.14 6.99
C GLU A 120 -3.81 -9.56 8.33
N ILE A 121 -3.02 -9.74 9.39
CA ILE A 121 -3.37 -9.26 10.73
C ILE A 121 -3.48 -7.72 10.74
N GLN A 122 -2.59 -7.04 10.02
CA GLN A 122 -2.59 -5.59 9.88
C GLN A 122 -3.78 -5.13 9.02
N ALA A 123 -4.10 -5.85 7.96
CA ALA A 123 -5.23 -5.56 7.10
C ALA A 123 -6.55 -5.63 7.87
N GLU A 124 -6.76 -6.69 8.66
CA GLU A 124 -7.94 -6.84 9.53
C GLU A 124 -8.04 -5.69 10.53
N ALA A 125 -6.92 -5.31 11.16
CA ALA A 125 -6.87 -4.23 12.13
C ALA A 125 -7.25 -2.87 11.52
N ILE A 126 -6.78 -2.56 10.30
CA ILE A 126 -7.07 -1.31 9.58
C ILE A 126 -8.51 -1.30 9.06
N ASN A 127 -9.05 -2.46 8.64
CA ASN A 127 -10.41 -2.58 8.11
C ASN A 127 -11.50 -2.24 9.15
N ARG A 128 -11.13 -2.15 10.43
CA ARG A 128 -12.01 -1.60 11.47
C ARG A 128 -12.40 -0.13 11.20
N HIS A 129 -11.60 0.59 10.42
CA HIS A 129 -11.74 2.03 10.17
C HIS A 129 -11.82 2.37 8.67
N ILE A 130 -11.16 1.60 7.80
CA ILE A 130 -11.12 1.85 6.35
C ILE A 130 -12.02 0.85 5.62
N SER A 131 -12.75 1.34 4.61
CA SER A 131 -13.75 0.53 3.89
C SER A 131 -13.18 -0.61 3.06
N TYR A 132 -11.99 -0.40 2.48
CA TYR A 132 -11.32 -1.39 1.64
C TYR A 132 -9.88 -1.60 2.10
N VAL A 133 -9.54 -2.82 2.52
CA VAL A 133 -8.17 -3.16 2.89
C VAL A 133 -7.75 -4.47 2.24
N ILE A 134 -6.61 -4.44 1.56
CA ILE A 134 -6.03 -5.58 0.87
C ILE A 134 -4.72 -5.95 1.55
N GLY A 135 -4.63 -7.19 2.03
CA GLY A 135 -3.42 -7.74 2.63
C GLY A 135 -2.95 -9.01 1.91
N MET A 136 -1.75 -9.45 2.28
CA MET A 136 -1.13 -10.68 1.78
C MET A 136 -1.02 -11.71 2.90
N ASN A 137 -1.33 -12.97 2.60
CA ASN A 137 -1.34 -14.04 3.59
C ASN A 137 -0.21 -15.07 3.43
N GLN A 138 0.76 -14.81 2.54
CA GLN A 138 1.90 -15.72 2.28
C GLN A 138 3.22 -14.97 2.16
N SER A 139 4.32 -15.63 2.53
CA SER A 139 5.68 -15.21 2.22
C SER A 139 6.06 -15.57 0.79
N ASP A 140 7.06 -14.88 0.25
CA ASP A 140 7.89 -15.33 -0.87
C ASP A 140 7.42 -15.07 -2.30
N TRP A 141 6.76 -13.93 -2.57
CA TRP A 141 6.40 -13.59 -3.95
C TRP A 141 6.54 -12.11 -4.33
N ASP A 142 7.76 -11.56 -4.29
CA ASP A 142 8.08 -10.22 -4.86
C ASP A 142 7.50 -10.03 -6.29
N LYS A 143 7.48 -11.10 -7.10
CA LYS A 143 6.82 -11.08 -8.43
C LYS A 143 5.30 -11.08 -8.39
N ALA A 144 4.67 -11.82 -7.49
CA ALA A 144 3.20 -11.87 -7.40
C ALA A 144 2.65 -10.59 -6.77
N ALA A 145 3.40 -10.01 -5.83
CA ALA A 145 3.19 -8.69 -5.28
C ALA A 145 3.12 -7.62 -6.38
N ILE A 146 4.15 -7.56 -7.23
CA ILE A 146 4.16 -6.64 -8.38
C ILE A 146 3.00 -6.93 -9.33
N ALA A 147 2.74 -8.20 -9.66
CA ALA A 147 1.68 -8.58 -10.59
C ALA A 147 0.28 -8.21 -10.06
N PHE A 148 0.06 -8.38 -8.75
CA PHE A 148 -1.15 -7.95 -8.07
C PHE A 148 -1.33 -6.44 -8.20
N SER A 149 -0.31 -5.66 -7.86
CA SER A 149 -0.35 -4.19 -7.94
C SER A 149 -0.69 -3.74 -9.35
N VAL A 150 -0.03 -4.30 -10.37
CA VAL A 150 -0.35 -4.02 -11.78
C VAL A 150 -1.82 -4.32 -12.08
N GLY A 151 -2.28 -5.54 -11.77
CA GLY A 151 -3.67 -5.93 -12.05
C GLY A 151 -4.70 -5.05 -11.32
N PHE A 152 -4.41 -4.66 -10.08
CA PHE A 152 -5.26 -3.76 -9.30
C PHE A 152 -5.38 -2.39 -9.96
N TYR A 153 -4.25 -1.75 -10.29
CA TYR A 153 -4.27 -0.40 -10.87
C TYR A 153 -4.73 -0.38 -12.33
N ASP A 154 -4.51 -1.45 -13.11
CA ASP A 154 -5.10 -1.61 -14.43
C ASP A 154 -6.63 -1.70 -14.36
N ALA A 155 -7.16 -2.48 -13.39
CA ALA A 155 -8.59 -2.58 -13.16
C ALA A 155 -9.19 -1.24 -12.69
N LEU A 156 -8.48 -0.53 -11.80
CA LEU A 156 -8.85 0.80 -11.33
C LEU A 156 -8.90 1.80 -12.50
N GLY A 157 -7.87 1.80 -13.36
CA GLY A 157 -7.80 2.62 -14.57
C GLY A 157 -8.87 2.28 -15.61
N ALA A 158 -9.39 1.05 -15.59
CA ALA A 158 -10.54 0.60 -16.39
C ALA A 158 -11.90 0.85 -15.73
N ARG A 159 -11.95 1.61 -14.62
CA ARG A 159 -13.15 1.92 -13.81
C ARG A 159 -13.88 0.68 -13.30
N ARG A 160 -13.17 -0.40 -13.03
CA ARG A 160 -13.76 -1.51 -12.28
C ARG A 160 -13.90 -1.08 -10.82
N PRO A 161 -15.07 -1.30 -10.19
CA PRO A 161 -15.23 -1.00 -8.77
C PRO A 161 -14.31 -1.88 -7.93
N ILE A 162 -13.94 -1.40 -6.75
CA ILE A 162 -13.34 -2.24 -5.73
C ILE A 162 -14.48 -3.05 -5.10
N GLU A 163 -14.60 -4.32 -5.47
CA GLU A 163 -15.80 -5.13 -5.15
C GLU A 163 -15.76 -5.79 -3.75
N LEU A 164 -14.59 -5.85 -3.10
CA LEU A 164 -14.40 -6.60 -1.85
C LEU A 164 -13.83 -5.72 -0.73
N PRO A 165 -14.55 -5.51 0.39
CA PRO A 165 -14.08 -4.75 1.56
C PRO A 165 -12.78 -5.29 2.15
N ILE A 166 -12.62 -6.61 2.20
CA ILE A 166 -11.35 -7.29 2.48
C ILE A 166 -11.09 -8.26 1.34
N ALA A 167 -9.89 -8.18 0.75
CA ALA A 167 -9.42 -9.16 -0.22
C ALA A 167 -8.09 -9.77 0.22
N TRP A 168 -8.02 -11.10 0.21
CA TRP A 168 -6.79 -11.83 0.36
C TRP A 168 -6.23 -12.15 -1.01
N VAL A 169 -5.03 -11.66 -1.29
CA VAL A 169 -4.33 -12.00 -2.52
C VAL A 169 -3.72 -13.40 -2.35
N VAL A 170 -4.50 -14.43 -2.67
CA VAL A 170 -4.01 -15.80 -2.86
C VAL A 170 -3.75 -16.00 -4.35
N ILE A 171 -2.54 -15.66 -4.80
CA ILE A 171 -2.16 -15.94 -6.19
C ILE A 171 -1.65 -17.37 -6.28
N GLN A 172 -2.53 -18.31 -6.66
CA GLN A 172 -2.10 -19.63 -7.14
C GLN A 172 -1.77 -19.52 -8.63
N PHE A 173 -0.49 -19.48 -8.98
CA PHE A 173 -0.07 -19.90 -10.33
C PHE A 173 0.19 -21.40 -10.28
N SER A 174 -0.64 -22.16 -10.98
CA SER A 174 -0.42 -23.57 -11.32
C SER A 174 0.71 -23.73 -12.32
#